data_AF-A0A7V6TMD7-F1
#
_entry.id   AF-A0A7V6TMD7-F1
#
_cell.length_a   1.000
_cell.length_b   1.000
_cell.length_c   1.000
_cell.angle_alpha   90.00
_cell.angle_beta   90.00
_cell.angle_gamma   90.00
#
_symmetry.space_group_name_H-M   'P 1'
#
loop_
_entity.id
_entity.type
_entity.pdbx_description
1 polymer ?
#
loop_
_entity_poly.entity_id
_entity_poly.type
_entity_poly.pdbx_seq_one_letter_code
_entity_poly.pdbx_strand_id
1 'polypeptide(L)'
;MDFVVTGDIVNDEITNISLYIDQMGEIHDASLYIPKSKQELKEIGKSDMVEYLDSKESQIRHTAPTGYSRYDRIVARDYALEYTSNATKYCKCGELYGVDYDYWNNSEYPYFDNACHNDCADYVSQAMHEGGIPIEAGKWERLKDGNSGYGPYGWTWTNVAALKDYMTSKGYWDKSNFAQCNAGNILLTSSSHIVMVTLNDTVTHRYSGHTRDRKNYQFYDNSDYQYYTIKTN
;
A
#
# COMPACT_ATOMS: atom_id res chain seq x y z
N MET A 1 19.56 -0.58 7.58
CA MET A 1 19.80 -1.35 6.35
C MET A 1 21.19 -0.96 5.99
N ASP A 2 22.11 -1.88 6.26
CA ASP A 2 23.52 -1.55 6.31
C ASP A 2 24.19 -2.35 5.20
N PHE A 3 25.09 -1.71 4.46
CA PHE A 3 25.84 -2.38 3.41
C PHE A 3 27.02 -3.11 4.06
N VAL A 4 27.15 -4.40 3.75
CA VAL A 4 28.26 -5.23 4.21
C VAL A 4 29.13 -5.54 3.00
N VAL A 5 30.40 -5.17 3.07
CA VAL A 5 31.40 -5.53 2.05
C VAL A 5 32.29 -6.60 2.64
N THR A 6 32.42 -7.72 1.94
CA THR A 6 33.40 -8.77 2.28
C THR A 6 34.44 -8.86 1.17
N GLY A 7 35.66 -9.26 1.51
CA GLY A 7 36.70 -9.56 0.54
C GLY A 7 37.78 -10.41 1.19
N ASP A 8 38.48 -11.17 0.36
CA ASP A 8 39.65 -11.96 0.77
C ASP A 8 40.89 -11.06 0.74
N ILE A 9 41.75 -11.16 1.75
CA ILE A 9 43.05 -10.48 1.73
C ILE A 9 44.11 -11.46 1.24
N VAL A 10 44.71 -11.16 0.09
CA VAL A 10 45.79 -11.94 -0.52
C VAL A 10 46.94 -10.99 -0.86
N ASN A 11 48.13 -11.23 -0.30
CA ASN A 11 49.32 -10.38 -0.50
C ASN A 11 49.08 -8.88 -0.23
N ASP A 12 48.42 -8.56 0.89
CA ASP A 12 48.04 -7.19 1.27
C ASP A 12 47.10 -6.48 0.27
N GLU A 13 46.57 -7.20 -0.72
CA GLU A 13 45.52 -6.72 -1.63
C GLU A 13 44.18 -7.37 -1.29
N ILE A 14 43.11 -6.58 -1.40
CA ILE A 14 41.74 -7.08 -1.26
C ILE A 14 41.30 -7.66 -2.60
N THR A 15 40.85 -8.92 -2.58
CA THR A 15 40.38 -9.69 -3.72
C THR A 15 38.99 -10.27 -3.43
N ASN A 16 38.27 -10.74 -4.45
CA ASN A 16 36.92 -11.33 -4.30
C ASN A 16 35.93 -10.47 -3.50
N ILE A 17 35.84 -9.18 -3.86
CA ILE A 17 34.94 -8.24 -3.19
C ILE A 17 33.49 -8.61 -3.51
N SER A 18 32.71 -8.87 -2.47
CA SER A 18 31.27 -9.12 -2.54
C SER A 18 30.52 -8.07 -1.71
N LEU A 19 29.39 -7.61 -2.24
CA LEU A 19 28.51 -6.66 -1.58
C LEU A 19 27.24 -7.37 -1.12
N TYR A 20 26.88 -7.15 0.14
CA TYR A 20 25.68 -7.68 0.77
C TYR A 20 24.89 -6.55 1.43
N ILE A 21 23.64 -6.86 1.74
CA ILE A 21 22.74 -6.01 2.51
C ILE A 21 22.38 -6.75 3.80
N ASP A 22 22.62 -6.12 4.94
CA ASP A 22 22.09 -6.53 6.24
C ASP A 22 20.68 -5.93 6.44
N GLN A 23 19.71 -6.83 6.54
CA GLN A 23 18.34 -6.51 6.95
C GLN A 23 18.02 -7.21 8.26
N MET A 24 18.13 -6.46 9.38
CA MET A 24 17.74 -6.93 10.71
C MET A 24 18.45 -8.21 11.17
N GLY A 25 19.71 -8.40 10.76
CA GLY A 25 20.54 -9.55 11.13
C GLY A 25 20.58 -10.67 10.08
N GLU A 26 19.84 -10.54 8.97
CA GLU A 26 19.94 -11.44 7.82
C GLU A 26 20.74 -10.78 6.69
N ILE A 27 21.74 -11.51 6.18
CA ILE A 27 22.64 -11.06 5.12
C ILE A 27 22.14 -11.58 3.77
N HIS A 28 21.81 -10.67 2.86
CA HIS A 28 21.37 -10.99 1.50
C HIS A 28 22.36 -10.47 0.46
N ASP A 29 22.47 -11.15 -0.67
CA ASP A 29 23.25 -10.69 -1.81
C ASP A 29 22.70 -9.35 -2.33
N ALA A 30 23.57 -8.34 -2.46
CA ALA A 30 23.15 -7.01 -2.88
C ALA A 30 22.69 -6.96 -4.34
N SER A 31 23.09 -7.93 -5.18
CA SER A 31 22.66 -8.00 -6.58
C SER A 31 21.15 -8.14 -6.75
N LEU A 32 20.46 -8.71 -5.76
CA LEU A 32 18.99 -8.80 -5.72
C LEU A 32 18.30 -7.44 -5.66
N TYR A 33 19.04 -6.39 -5.28
CA TYR A 33 18.53 -5.04 -5.06
C TYR A 33 19.06 -4.03 -6.07
N ILE A 34 19.86 -4.48 -7.04
CA ILE A 34 20.33 -3.61 -8.12
C ILE A 34 19.16 -3.41 -9.09
N PRO A 35 18.65 -2.17 -9.26
CA PRO A 35 17.64 -1.90 -10.26
C PRO A 35 18.16 -2.25 -11.66
N LYS A 36 17.30 -2.87 -12.46
CA LYS A 36 17.60 -3.16 -13.87
C LYS A 36 17.98 -1.88 -14.59
N SER A 37 18.81 -1.98 -15.62
CA SER A 37 19.19 -0.81 -16.42
C SER A 37 17.95 -0.17 -17.05
N LYS A 38 18.04 1.12 -17.37
CA LYS A 38 16.98 1.85 -18.10
C LYS A 38 16.54 1.13 -19.37
N GLN A 39 17.49 0.48 -20.06
CA GLN A 39 17.21 -0.24 -21.30
C GLN A 39 16.47 -1.55 -21.03
N GLU A 40 16.87 -2.32 -20.02
CA GLU A 40 16.17 -3.54 -19.60
C GLU A 40 14.75 -3.24 -19.12
N LEU A 41 14.56 -2.19 -18.31
CA LEU A 41 13.23 -1.75 -17.88
C LEU A 41 12.35 -1.34 -19.08
N LYS A 42 12.94 -0.70 -20.09
CA LYS A 42 12.23 -0.33 -21.32
C LYS A 42 11.82 -1.56 -22.14
N GLU A 43 12.68 -2.56 -22.26
CA GLU A 43 12.35 -3.78 -23.00
C GLU A 43 11.33 -4.65 -22.25
N ILE A 44 11.40 -4.71 -20.92
CA ILE A 44 10.36 -5.33 -20.07
C ILE A 44 9.03 -4.63 -20.30
N GLY A 45 8.98 -3.29 -20.19
CA GLY A 45 7.73 -2.56 -20.42
C GLY A 45 7.14 -2.74 -21.82
N LYS A 46 7.98 -2.95 -22.85
CA LYS A 46 7.50 -3.32 -24.18
C LYS A 46 6.94 -4.75 -24.21
N SER A 47 7.65 -5.70 -23.60
CA SER A 47 7.21 -7.09 -23.51
C SER A 47 5.86 -7.19 -22.79
N ASP A 48 5.73 -6.52 -21.64
CA ASP A 48 4.50 -6.47 -20.85
C ASP A 48 3.34 -5.84 -21.66
N MET A 49 3.61 -4.81 -22.46
CA MET A 49 2.60 -4.24 -23.35
C MET A 49 2.16 -5.22 -24.44
N VAL A 50 3.09 -5.95 -25.06
CA VAL A 50 2.76 -6.96 -26.09
C VAL A 50 1.94 -8.08 -25.47
N GLU A 51 2.38 -8.61 -24.33
CA GLU A 51 1.67 -9.67 -23.61
C GLU A 51 0.28 -9.22 -23.18
N TYR A 52 0.14 -7.98 -22.69
CA TYR A 52 -1.17 -7.40 -22.40
C TYR A 52 -2.05 -7.36 -23.64
N LEU A 53 -1.56 -6.82 -24.77
CA LEU A 53 -2.32 -6.73 -26.02
C LEU A 53 -2.75 -8.10 -26.56
N ASP A 54 -1.96 -9.15 -26.34
CA ASP A 54 -2.26 -10.52 -26.76
C ASP A 54 -3.13 -11.31 -25.76
N SER A 55 -3.28 -10.80 -24.54
CA SER A 55 -4.07 -11.45 -23.50
C SER A 55 -5.57 -11.44 -23.78
N LYS A 56 -6.33 -12.36 -23.18
CA LYS A 56 -7.80 -12.29 -23.19
C LYS A 56 -8.31 -11.01 -22.50
N GLU A 57 -7.51 -10.41 -21.62
CA GLU A 57 -7.86 -9.21 -20.86
C GLU A 57 -7.96 -7.96 -21.75
N SER A 58 -7.10 -7.82 -22.77
CA SER A 58 -7.19 -6.73 -23.77
C SER A 58 -8.38 -6.89 -24.74
N GLN A 59 -8.83 -8.13 -24.96
CA GLN A 59 -9.90 -8.50 -25.89
C GLN A 59 -11.28 -8.40 -25.24
N ILE A 60 -11.36 -8.49 -23.91
CA ILE A 60 -12.57 -8.16 -23.18
C ILE A 60 -12.80 -6.67 -23.42
N ARG A 61 -13.95 -6.32 -24.02
CA ARG A 61 -14.52 -4.97 -23.87
C ARG A 61 -14.72 -4.75 -22.37
N HIS A 62 -13.68 -4.30 -21.71
CA HIS A 62 -13.83 -3.64 -20.45
C HIS A 62 -14.77 -2.48 -20.79
N THR A 63 -15.92 -2.41 -20.12
CA THR A 63 -16.41 -1.08 -19.76
C THR A 63 -15.17 -0.39 -19.23
N ALA A 64 -14.63 0.55 -20.01
CA ALA A 64 -13.41 1.23 -19.66
C ALA A 64 -13.57 1.63 -18.19
N PRO A 65 -12.64 1.23 -17.31
CA PRO A 65 -12.65 1.79 -15.98
C PRO A 65 -12.63 3.29 -16.18
N THR A 66 -13.67 3.98 -15.72
CA THR A 66 -13.70 5.43 -15.73
C THR A 66 -12.79 5.90 -14.61
N GLY A 67 -11.53 5.46 -14.62
CA GLY A 67 -10.53 5.75 -13.61
C GLY A 67 -10.72 7.18 -13.14
N TYR A 68 -10.69 7.40 -11.83
CA TYR A 68 -11.06 8.69 -11.29
C TYR A 68 -10.00 9.71 -11.71
N SER A 69 -10.25 10.41 -12.82
CA SER A 69 -9.27 11.28 -13.50
C SER A 69 -8.66 12.36 -12.61
N ARG A 70 -9.30 12.68 -11.49
CA ARG A 70 -8.83 13.64 -10.49
C ARG A 70 -8.02 13.00 -9.36
N TYR A 71 -7.80 11.68 -9.39
CA TYR A 71 -7.08 10.97 -8.34
C TYR A 71 -5.58 11.25 -8.43
N ASP A 72 -5.03 11.98 -7.46
CA ASP A 72 -3.60 12.17 -7.32
C ASP A 72 -3.00 11.08 -6.42
N ARG A 73 -2.43 10.06 -7.05
CA ARG A 73 -1.75 8.96 -6.35
C ARG A 73 -0.57 9.44 -5.50
N ILE A 74 0.07 10.54 -5.88
CA ILE A 74 1.24 11.08 -5.17
C ILE A 74 0.78 11.73 -3.88
N VAL A 75 -0.32 12.49 -3.92
CA VAL A 75 -0.94 13.07 -2.71
C VAL A 75 -1.43 11.96 -1.77
N ALA A 76 -2.12 10.93 -2.29
CA ALA A 76 -2.57 9.80 -1.47
C ALA A 76 -1.41 9.05 -0.81
N ARG A 77 -0.31 8.82 -1.55
CA ARG A 77 0.93 8.24 -1.01
C ARG A 77 1.50 9.11 0.10
N ASP A 78 1.60 10.41 -0.12
CA ASP A 78 2.22 11.34 0.81
C ASP A 78 1.42 11.44 2.11
N TYR A 79 0.08 11.46 2.01
CA TYR A 79 -0.80 11.32 3.18
C TYR A 79 -0.51 10.04 3.95
N ALA A 80 -0.45 8.89 3.25
CA ALA A 80 -0.17 7.61 3.90
C ALA A 80 1.18 7.64 4.63
N LEU A 81 2.22 8.21 4.02
CA LEU A 81 3.52 8.35 4.66
C LEU A 81 3.51 9.29 5.86
N GLU A 82 2.73 10.38 5.81
CA GLU A 82 2.62 11.37 6.87
C GLU A 82 1.93 10.78 8.10
N TYR A 83 0.77 10.17 7.90
CA TYR A 83 -0.12 9.77 9.00
C TYR A 83 0.07 8.34 9.49
N THR A 84 1.31 7.86 9.51
CA THR A 84 1.67 6.60 10.17
C THR A 84 3.12 6.59 10.65
N SER A 85 3.50 5.58 11.39
CA SER A 85 4.85 5.40 11.94
C SER A 85 5.26 3.93 11.97
N ASN A 86 6.46 3.64 12.47
CA ASN A 86 6.85 2.29 12.87
C ASN A 86 6.68 2.18 14.39
N ALA A 87 5.45 1.91 14.81
CA ALA A 87 5.03 2.11 16.19
C ALA A 87 5.59 1.05 17.16
N THR A 88 5.83 1.48 18.39
CA THR A 88 6.37 0.64 19.49
C THR A 88 5.55 0.77 20.78
N LYS A 89 4.32 1.28 20.69
CA LYS A 89 3.39 1.43 21.81
C LYS A 89 2.26 0.39 21.72
N TYR A 90 1.63 0.10 22.85
CA TYR A 90 0.40 -0.69 22.88
C TYR A 90 -0.80 0.17 22.47
N CYS A 91 -1.77 -0.46 21.81
CA CYS A 91 -3.06 0.16 21.56
C CYS A 91 -3.79 0.46 22.88
N LYS A 92 -4.72 1.43 22.85
CA LYS A 92 -5.46 1.88 24.04
C LYS A 92 -6.29 0.78 24.71
N CYS A 93 -6.74 -0.24 23.96
CA CYS A 93 -7.44 -1.40 24.49
C CYS A 93 -6.51 -2.51 25.02
N GLY A 94 -5.19 -2.37 24.87
CA GLY A 94 -4.19 -3.29 25.41
C GLY A 94 -4.01 -4.61 24.65
N GLU A 95 -4.80 -4.85 23.60
CA GLU A 95 -4.82 -6.13 22.87
C GLU A 95 -3.69 -6.28 21.83
N LEU A 96 -3.11 -5.17 21.38
CA LEU A 96 -2.17 -5.16 20.25
C LEU A 96 -0.97 -4.24 20.52
N TYR A 97 0.22 -4.75 20.23
CA TYR A 97 1.47 -4.00 20.23
C TYR A 97 1.81 -3.49 18.83
N GLY A 98 2.24 -2.23 18.74
CA GLY A 98 2.65 -1.56 17.51
C GLY A 98 1.59 -0.60 16.96
N VAL A 99 1.03 0.28 17.81
CA VAL A 99 0.08 1.33 17.40
C VAL A 99 0.57 2.68 17.92
N ASP A 100 0.54 3.74 17.12
CA ASP A 100 0.92 5.09 17.54
C ASP A 100 -0.06 6.16 17.09
N TYR A 101 -1.01 6.47 17.98
CA TYR A 101 -2.05 7.48 17.76
C TYR A 101 -1.52 8.89 17.55
N ASP A 102 -0.27 9.19 17.92
CA ASP A 102 0.32 10.52 17.72
C ASP A 102 0.58 10.83 16.24
N TYR A 103 0.67 9.78 15.41
CA TYR A 103 0.83 9.90 13.95
C TYR A 103 -0.49 9.75 13.19
N TRP A 104 -1.58 9.37 13.85
CA TRP A 104 -2.88 9.32 13.18
C TRP A 104 -3.38 10.74 12.92
N ASN A 105 -4.16 10.98 11.86
CA ASN A 105 -4.76 12.30 11.58
C ASN A 105 -5.92 12.62 12.55
N ASN A 106 -5.64 12.63 13.84
CA ASN A 106 -6.63 12.86 14.89
C ASN A 106 -7.18 14.29 14.92
N SER A 107 -6.51 15.22 14.25
CA SER A 107 -6.95 16.62 14.14
C SER A 107 -8.18 16.77 13.25
N GLU A 108 -8.25 15.99 12.18
CA GLU A 108 -9.34 16.02 11.19
C GLU A 108 -10.29 14.84 11.36
N TYR A 109 -9.74 13.67 11.70
CA TYR A 109 -10.44 12.44 11.99
C TYR A 109 -10.17 12.08 13.45
N PRO A 110 -10.97 12.56 14.42
CA PRO A 110 -10.76 12.27 15.84
C PRO A 110 -10.90 10.79 16.18
N TYR A 111 -9.94 10.24 16.91
CA TYR A 111 -9.96 8.87 17.42
C TYR A 111 -11.30 8.49 18.06
N PHE A 112 -11.73 7.24 17.85
CA PHE A 112 -12.90 6.65 18.48
C PHE A 112 -12.62 5.20 18.93
N ASP A 113 -13.25 4.81 20.03
CA ASP A 113 -12.91 3.55 20.72
C ASP A 113 -13.16 2.28 19.90
N ASN A 114 -14.17 2.29 19.01
CA ASN A 114 -14.46 1.11 18.18
C ASN A 114 -13.37 0.83 17.14
N ALA A 115 -12.57 1.83 16.75
CA ALA A 115 -11.37 1.56 15.96
C ALA A 115 -10.34 0.84 16.85
N CYS A 116 -10.01 1.40 18.02
CA CYS A 116 -8.87 1.03 18.88
C CYS A 116 -7.55 0.81 18.09
N HIS A 117 -7.42 -0.29 17.35
CA HIS A 117 -6.33 -0.60 16.44
C HIS A 117 -6.81 -1.04 15.04
N ASN A 118 -8.09 -1.36 14.85
CA ASN A 118 -8.69 -1.80 13.60
C ASN A 118 -9.04 -0.63 12.66
N ASP A 119 -8.06 0.27 12.45
CA ASP A 119 -8.23 1.53 11.70
C ASP A 119 -7.74 1.44 10.24
N CYS A 120 -7.27 0.28 9.78
CA CYS A 120 -6.64 0.11 8.47
C CYS A 120 -7.47 0.63 7.28
N ALA A 121 -8.77 0.33 7.25
CA ALA A 121 -9.66 0.81 6.20
C ALA A 121 -9.90 2.32 6.30
N ASP A 122 -10.04 2.86 7.51
CA ASP A 122 -10.28 4.29 7.72
C ASP A 122 -9.06 5.11 7.28
N TYR A 123 -7.86 4.69 7.69
CA TYR A 123 -6.60 5.27 7.26
C TYR A 123 -6.41 5.27 5.73
N VAL A 124 -6.64 4.13 5.07
CA VAL A 124 -6.55 4.07 3.60
C VAL A 124 -7.62 4.92 2.93
N SER A 125 -8.81 5.01 3.52
CA SER A 125 -9.90 5.87 3.03
C SER A 125 -9.56 7.34 3.11
N GLN A 126 -8.96 7.80 4.20
CA GLN A 126 -8.47 9.17 4.34
C GLN A 126 -7.39 9.47 3.27
N ALA A 127 -6.44 8.56 3.08
CA ALA A 127 -5.40 8.71 2.05
C ALA A 127 -6.01 8.82 0.64
N MET A 128 -7.01 7.99 0.33
CA MET A 128 -7.72 8.07 -0.95
C MET A 128 -8.51 9.38 -1.10
N HIS A 129 -9.12 9.87 -0.02
CA HIS A 129 -9.85 11.14 -0.04
C HIS A 129 -8.95 12.31 -0.36
N GLU A 130 -7.79 12.37 0.28
CA GLU A 130 -6.77 13.40 0.01
C GLU A 130 -6.22 13.28 -1.40
N GLY A 131 -6.09 12.05 -1.91
CA GLY A 131 -5.86 11.79 -3.32
C GLY A 131 -6.99 12.26 -4.24
N GLY A 132 -8.12 12.71 -3.72
CA GLY A 132 -9.22 13.29 -4.49
C GLY A 132 -10.41 12.37 -4.70
N ILE A 133 -10.41 11.14 -4.17
CA ILE A 133 -11.63 10.31 -4.19
C ILE A 133 -12.73 11.04 -3.41
N PRO A 134 -13.90 11.26 -4.01
CA PRO A 134 -14.95 12.02 -3.37
C PRO A 134 -15.60 11.19 -2.29
N ILE A 135 -15.98 11.86 -1.22
CA ILE A 135 -16.89 11.29 -0.25
C ILE A 135 -18.33 11.66 -0.57
N GLU A 136 -19.14 10.60 -0.65
CA GLU A 136 -20.58 10.71 -0.70
C GLU A 136 -21.15 10.82 0.72
N ALA A 137 -21.99 11.83 0.94
CA ALA A 137 -22.69 12.02 2.22
C ALA A 137 -23.45 10.74 2.61
N GLY A 138 -23.36 10.36 3.89
CA GLY A 138 -23.93 9.09 4.40
C GLY A 138 -23.25 7.80 3.89
N LYS A 139 -22.12 7.92 3.18
CA LYS A 139 -21.23 6.78 2.88
C LYS A 139 -19.93 6.89 3.65
N TRP A 140 -19.40 8.10 3.86
CA TRP A 140 -18.29 8.35 4.77
C TRP A 140 -18.59 9.53 5.67
N GLU A 141 -18.92 9.20 6.91
CA GLU A 141 -19.15 10.16 7.97
C GLU A 141 -18.70 9.52 9.27
N ARG A 142 -17.37 9.50 9.50
CA ARG A 142 -16.76 9.02 10.74
C ARG A 142 -17.52 9.65 11.91
N LEU A 143 -18.21 8.81 12.69
CA LEU A 143 -18.99 9.18 13.89
C LEU A 143 -20.28 10.01 13.71
N LYS A 144 -20.59 10.54 12.51
CA LYS A 144 -21.81 11.33 12.30
C LYS A 144 -23.06 10.47 12.08
N ASP A 145 -22.91 9.28 11.50
CA ASP A 145 -23.95 8.22 11.49
C ASP A 145 -23.91 7.35 12.78
N GLY A 146 -22.96 7.66 13.67
CA GLY A 146 -22.57 6.84 14.82
C GLY A 146 -23.48 6.93 16.06
N ASN A 147 -24.65 7.55 15.96
CA ASN A 147 -25.65 7.53 17.04
C ASN A 147 -27.02 7.01 16.59
N SER A 148 -27.04 6.05 15.67
CA SER A 148 -28.17 5.13 15.60
C SER A 148 -27.76 3.87 16.36
N GLY A 149 -28.52 3.47 17.38
CA GLY A 149 -28.37 2.17 18.05
C GLY A 149 -28.69 0.98 17.14
N TYR A 150 -28.32 1.06 15.86
CA TYR A 150 -28.52 0.08 14.80
C TYR A 150 -27.15 -0.25 14.20
N GLY A 151 -26.88 -1.54 14.00
CA GLY A 151 -25.72 -2.00 13.23
C GLY A 151 -25.80 -1.63 11.73
N PRO A 152 -25.30 -2.51 10.86
CA PRO A 152 -24.03 -2.46 10.14
C PRO A 152 -23.90 -1.43 8.98
N TYR A 153 -24.68 -0.34 8.92
CA TYR A 153 -24.78 0.48 7.71
C TYR A 153 -23.93 1.77 7.61
N GLY A 154 -22.97 1.98 8.53
CA GLY A 154 -22.09 3.17 8.53
C GLY A 154 -20.60 2.92 8.27
N TRP A 155 -20.21 1.71 7.83
CA TRP A 155 -18.79 1.29 7.84
C TRP A 155 -18.13 1.19 6.46
N THR A 156 -18.76 1.69 5.39
CA THR A 156 -18.23 1.47 4.03
C THR A 156 -16.75 1.83 3.91
N TRP A 157 -16.29 2.89 4.55
CA TRP A 157 -14.90 3.35 4.47
C TRP A 157 -14.05 2.97 5.69
N THR A 158 -14.65 2.36 6.70
CA THR A 158 -13.97 1.89 7.92
C THR A 158 -13.97 0.36 8.03
N ASN A 159 -14.50 -0.34 7.02
CA ASN A 159 -14.52 -1.79 6.89
C ASN A 159 -13.96 -2.22 5.54
N VAL A 160 -12.98 -3.13 5.55
CA VAL A 160 -12.23 -3.54 4.34
C VAL A 160 -13.12 -4.15 3.27
N ALA A 161 -14.03 -5.06 3.64
CA ALA A 161 -14.89 -5.74 2.69
C ALA A 161 -15.88 -4.76 2.04
N ALA A 162 -16.55 -3.94 2.86
CA ALA A 162 -17.47 -2.93 2.36
C ALA A 162 -16.79 -1.87 1.50
N LEU A 163 -15.55 -1.47 1.86
CA LEU A 163 -14.76 -0.50 1.09
C LEU A 163 -14.42 -1.07 -0.29
N LYS A 164 -13.89 -2.30 -0.32
CA LYS A 164 -13.57 -2.98 -1.57
C LYS A 164 -14.79 -3.10 -2.48
N ASP A 165 -15.92 -3.56 -1.95
CA ASP A 165 -17.15 -3.72 -2.74
C ASP A 165 -17.64 -2.36 -3.28
N TYR A 166 -17.56 -1.30 -2.47
CA TYR A 166 -17.93 0.04 -2.89
C TYR A 166 -17.00 0.58 -3.99
N MET A 167 -15.69 0.53 -3.78
CA MET A 167 -14.72 1.11 -4.71
C MET A 167 -14.69 0.38 -6.06
N THR A 168 -14.88 -0.94 -6.05
CA THR A 168 -14.99 -1.72 -7.29
C THR A 168 -16.33 -1.51 -7.99
N SER A 169 -17.45 -1.47 -7.26
CA SER A 169 -18.78 -1.21 -7.87
C SER A 169 -18.91 0.20 -8.45
N LYS A 170 -18.22 1.19 -7.90
CA LYS A 170 -18.11 2.55 -8.45
C LYS A 170 -17.17 2.65 -9.65
N GLY A 171 -16.40 1.60 -9.94
CA GLY A 171 -15.39 1.64 -11.00
C GLY A 171 -14.18 2.51 -10.66
N TYR A 172 -13.95 2.78 -9.37
CA TYR A 172 -12.76 3.52 -8.92
C TYR A 172 -11.53 2.60 -8.83
N TRP A 173 -11.73 1.35 -8.42
CA TRP A 173 -10.67 0.35 -8.30
C TRP A 173 -10.69 -0.63 -9.45
N ASP A 174 -9.55 -0.73 -10.13
CA ASP A 174 -9.24 -1.81 -11.06
C ASP A 174 -8.40 -2.86 -10.39
N LYS A 175 -8.67 -4.13 -10.68
CA LYS A 175 -7.78 -5.21 -10.27
C LYS A 175 -6.40 -5.01 -10.93
N SER A 176 -5.35 -5.28 -10.18
CA SER A 176 -3.96 -5.16 -10.60
C SER A 176 -3.15 -6.35 -10.09
N ASN A 177 -1.83 -6.24 -10.14
CA ASN A 177 -0.86 -7.24 -9.69
C ASN A 177 0.33 -6.56 -8.99
N PHE A 178 1.20 -7.37 -8.40
CA PHE A 178 2.39 -6.94 -7.68
C PHE A 178 3.26 -5.96 -8.51
N ALA A 179 3.53 -6.28 -9.77
CA ALA A 179 4.39 -5.50 -10.64
C ALA A 179 3.80 -4.13 -11.04
N GLN A 180 2.47 -4.02 -11.11
CA GLN A 180 1.79 -2.83 -11.66
C GLN A 180 1.15 -1.94 -10.58
N CYS A 181 1.03 -2.42 -9.34
CA CYS A 181 0.46 -1.67 -8.24
C CYS A 181 1.48 -0.64 -7.72
N ASN A 182 1.43 0.56 -8.30
CA ASN A 182 2.36 1.65 -8.03
C ASN A 182 2.02 2.41 -6.74
N ALA A 183 2.92 3.27 -6.25
CA ALA A 183 2.68 4.10 -5.08
C ALA A 183 1.39 4.93 -5.20
N GLY A 184 0.61 5.00 -4.10
CA GLY A 184 -0.72 5.59 -4.05
C GLY A 184 -1.85 4.64 -4.47
N ASN A 185 -1.54 3.36 -4.73
CA ASN A 185 -2.53 2.33 -5.01
C ASN A 185 -2.69 1.36 -3.83
N ILE A 186 -3.62 0.42 -3.97
CA ILE A 186 -4.19 -0.31 -2.86
C ILE A 186 -3.65 -1.73 -2.81
N LEU A 187 -3.26 -2.16 -1.62
CA LEU A 187 -2.89 -3.53 -1.31
C LEU A 187 -3.78 -4.06 -0.19
N LEU A 188 -4.49 -5.16 -0.45
CA LEU A 188 -5.11 -5.97 0.59
C LEU A 188 -4.16 -7.12 0.91
N THR A 189 -3.62 -7.16 2.13
CA THR A 189 -2.75 -8.25 2.58
C THR A 189 -3.55 -9.45 3.12
N SER A 190 -4.84 -9.26 3.35
CA SER A 190 -5.83 -10.30 3.68
C SER A 190 -7.24 -9.79 3.35
N SER A 191 -8.27 -10.62 3.54
CA SER A 191 -9.67 -10.18 3.41
C SER A 191 -10.09 -9.14 4.44
N SER A 192 -9.32 -8.97 5.52
CA SER A 192 -9.63 -8.09 6.65
C SER A 192 -8.59 -6.98 6.85
N HIS A 193 -7.55 -6.89 6.02
CA HIS A 193 -6.49 -5.89 6.17
C HIS A 193 -6.11 -5.24 4.85
N ILE A 194 -6.03 -3.92 4.88
CA ILE A 194 -5.76 -3.05 3.73
C ILE A 194 -4.67 -2.04 4.09
N VAL A 195 -3.79 -1.77 3.14
CA VAL A 195 -2.66 -0.85 3.26
C VAL A 195 -2.50 -0.06 1.95
N MET A 196 -1.79 1.07 2.03
CA MET A 196 -1.45 1.89 0.87
C MET A 196 -0.05 1.52 0.38
N VAL A 197 0.10 1.22 -0.91
CA VAL A 197 1.44 1.05 -1.51
C VAL A 197 2.12 2.41 -1.53
N THR A 198 3.34 2.49 -0.99
CA THR A 198 4.12 3.74 -0.91
C THR A 198 5.36 3.75 -1.79
N LEU A 199 5.81 2.59 -2.26
CA LEU A 199 6.86 2.46 -3.27
C LEU A 199 6.62 1.20 -4.11
N ASN A 200 6.81 1.35 -5.42
CA ASN A 200 7.03 0.26 -6.34
C ASN A 200 7.99 0.80 -7.41
N ASP A 201 9.25 0.38 -7.37
CA ASP A 201 10.27 0.77 -8.35
C ASP A 201 10.71 -0.43 -9.20
N THR A 202 9.87 -1.46 -9.31
CA THR A 202 10.10 -2.77 -9.94
C THR A 202 11.09 -3.70 -9.22
N VAL A 203 11.81 -3.22 -8.20
CA VAL A 203 12.73 -4.04 -7.39
C VAL A 203 12.26 -4.07 -5.93
N THR A 204 12.06 -2.89 -5.36
CA THR A 204 11.60 -2.67 -3.99
C THR A 204 10.13 -2.29 -3.99
N HIS A 205 9.36 -2.98 -3.17
CA HIS A 205 7.95 -2.69 -2.94
C HIS A 205 7.75 -2.37 -1.47
N ARG A 206 7.06 -1.27 -1.16
CA ARG A 206 6.78 -0.83 0.21
C ARG A 206 5.34 -0.42 0.35
N TYR A 207 4.78 -0.65 1.53
CA TYR A 207 3.47 -0.14 1.92
C TYR A 207 3.53 0.64 3.23
N SER A 208 2.48 1.40 3.49
CA SER A 208 2.19 2.02 4.78
C SER A 208 0.78 1.68 5.22
N GLY A 209 0.57 1.43 6.52
CA GLY A 209 -0.70 0.90 7.02
C GLY A 209 -0.86 0.97 8.54
N HIS A 210 -2.11 0.98 9.00
CA HIS A 210 -2.50 0.97 10.42
C HIS A 210 -2.68 -0.45 10.99
N THR A 211 -3.18 -0.57 12.22
CA THR A 211 -3.35 -1.81 13.01
C THR A 211 -2.09 -2.31 13.64
N ARG A 212 -1.08 -2.61 12.84
CA ARG A 212 0.30 -2.60 13.31
C ARG A 212 0.98 -1.56 12.47
N ASP A 213 1.06 -0.35 13.02
CA ASP A 213 1.47 0.82 12.27
C ASP A 213 2.85 0.56 11.68
N ARG A 214 2.88 0.64 10.35
CA ARG A 214 4.02 0.31 9.52
C ARG A 214 4.20 1.45 8.55
N LYS A 215 5.34 2.13 8.62
CA LYS A 215 5.73 3.18 7.69
C LYS A 215 6.78 2.63 6.74
N ASN A 216 6.46 2.64 5.43
CA ASN A 216 7.37 2.19 4.37
C ASN A 216 7.88 0.75 4.58
N TYR A 217 7.03 -0.14 5.05
CA TYR A 217 7.38 -1.53 5.29
C TYR A 217 7.55 -2.28 3.97
N GLN A 218 8.67 -2.97 3.81
CA GLN A 218 8.98 -3.74 2.61
C GLN A 218 8.11 -4.99 2.53
N PHE A 219 7.61 -5.30 1.34
CA PHE A 219 6.85 -6.53 1.09
C PHE A 219 7.27 -7.18 -0.23
N TYR A 220 6.87 -8.43 -0.40
CA TYR A 220 7.19 -9.26 -1.56
C TYR A 220 5.91 -9.83 -2.16
N ASP A 221 6.02 -10.38 -3.37
CA ASP A 221 4.87 -11.00 -4.02
C ASP A 221 4.35 -12.17 -3.18
N ASN A 222 3.03 -12.24 -3.06
CA ASN A 222 2.33 -13.20 -2.21
C ASN A 222 0.98 -13.53 -2.85
N SER A 223 0.68 -14.82 -2.99
CA SER A 223 -0.57 -15.30 -3.62
C SER A 223 -1.84 -14.90 -2.89
N ASP A 224 -1.75 -14.62 -1.58
CA ASP A 224 -2.89 -14.20 -0.77
C ASP A 224 -3.17 -12.70 -0.87
N TYR A 225 -2.25 -11.93 -1.47
CA TYR A 225 -2.39 -10.48 -1.60
C TYR A 225 -3.26 -10.12 -2.81
N GLN A 226 -4.03 -9.06 -2.67
CA GLN A 226 -4.83 -8.50 -3.75
C GLN A 226 -4.42 -7.05 -3.99
N TYR A 227 -4.21 -6.73 -5.26
CA TYR A 227 -3.73 -5.43 -5.69
C TYR A 227 -4.82 -4.72 -6.48
N TYR A 228 -5.02 -3.44 -6.19
CA TYR A 228 -5.97 -2.61 -6.94
C TYR A 228 -5.34 -1.27 -7.28
N THR A 229 -5.50 -0.86 -8.53
CA THR A 229 -5.08 0.46 -9.02
C THR A 229 -6.26 1.40 -9.15
N ILE A 230 -6.05 2.66 -8.83
CA ILE A 230 -6.98 3.75 -9.14
C ILE A 230 -6.40 4.44 -10.37
N LYS A 231 -6.91 4.08 -11.56
CA LYS A 231 -6.41 4.67 -12.79
C LYS A 231 -6.84 6.14 -12.88
N THR A 232 -5.96 6.99 -13.35
CA THR A 232 -6.33 8.33 -13.85
C THR A 232 -6.45 8.24 -15.36
N ASN A 233 -7.52 8.80 -15.92
CA ASN A 233 -7.66 8.94 -17.38
C ASN A 233 -6.62 9.90 -17.95
#